data_AF-A0A7S2L8D4-F1
#
_entry.id   AF-A0A7S2L8D4-F1
#
_cell.length_a   1.000
_cell.length_b   1.000
_cell.length_c   1.000
_cell.angle_alpha   90.00
_cell.angle_beta   90.00
_cell.angle_gamma   90.00
#
_symmetry.space_group_name_H-M   'P 1'
#
loop_
_entity.id
_entity.type
_entity.pdbx_description
1 polymer ?
#
loop_
_entity_poly.entity_id
_entity_poly.type
_entity_poly.pdbx_seq_one_letter_code
_entity_poly.pdbx_strand_id
1 'polypeptide(L)'
;MTTSALPSIGFSGAGFLGCYHVGVSACLQRHGWLGLDDSANHRTTTIQPITIKPLVPLLTGVSAGSMIAAATAAGVAPEPDGMDVVLTAARRTRELSKKSLLPTFDALTPGYSLIDAVEGTFREAIVKSLGGTLPSQSQQQNRDYDYTLESLYDIDPQLFQRRFPMGSLRIGLTDKRALLSTFPPPSPLSSLPTAYRYVDSYRNVEDVVAACMLSSYIPGVTGPLLGDNISDKLLEAFNIGGSEKDEEAGNDAMKRAGRQLREMTRLGLVKDGKTGLPSAQSETETGIERSSQDEEDDSTQYWDGGIADVFPTFDDNTIIVSPISGMYSNPTICPSMQQPNEVENQSLDNSSVSYLLRSYVPSLPATFRHCPKSSLGLNMGNARAVKDMILSSDDEQLYQRFKEGYDDTTRFLNERGLTRVFRG
;
A
#
# COMPACT_ATOMS: atom_id res chain seq x y z
N MET A 1 -21.71 6.09 -29.91
CA MET A 1 -21.26 5.17 -28.84
C MET A 1 -20.11 5.83 -28.14
N THR A 2 -20.35 6.38 -26.95
CA THR A 2 -19.31 7.01 -26.13
C THR A 2 -18.35 5.92 -25.66
N THR A 3 -17.09 6.01 -26.06
CA THR A 3 -16.01 5.19 -25.52
C THR A 3 -15.91 5.50 -24.03
N SER A 4 -16.56 4.73 -23.17
CA SER A 4 -16.45 4.91 -21.72
C SER A 4 -15.00 4.61 -21.34
N ALA A 5 -14.29 5.61 -20.82
CA ALA A 5 -12.98 5.40 -20.23
C ALA A 5 -13.05 4.25 -19.22
N LEU A 6 -11.99 3.42 -19.14
CA LEU A 6 -11.95 2.40 -18.10
C LEU A 6 -12.03 3.07 -16.73
N PRO A 7 -12.80 2.51 -15.78
CA PRO A 7 -12.87 3.04 -14.43
C PRO A 7 -11.48 3.00 -13.78
N SER A 8 -11.21 3.97 -12.93
CA SER A 8 -10.04 3.94 -12.04
C SER A 8 -10.17 2.81 -11.01
N ILE A 9 -9.05 2.29 -10.51
CA ILE A 9 -9.02 1.19 -9.53
C ILE A 9 -8.17 1.64 -8.34
N GLY A 10 -8.78 1.66 -7.16
CA GLY A 10 -8.16 2.09 -5.91
C GLY A 10 -7.94 0.95 -4.92
N PHE A 11 -6.69 0.65 -4.61
CA PHE A 11 -6.32 -0.37 -3.64
C PHE A 11 -6.18 0.25 -2.23
N SER A 12 -7.02 -0.22 -1.30
CA SER A 12 -6.97 0.25 0.09
C SER A 12 -5.72 -0.20 0.82
N GLY A 13 -5.41 0.42 1.97
CA GLY A 13 -4.41 -0.11 2.88
C GLY A 13 -4.77 -1.52 3.34
N ALA A 14 -3.80 -2.43 3.33
CA ALA A 14 -4.02 -3.87 3.58
C ALA A 14 -3.00 -4.54 4.51
N GLY A 15 -1.87 -3.90 4.85
CA GLY A 15 -0.80 -4.56 5.61
C GLY A 15 -0.41 -5.92 4.99
N PHE A 16 -0.31 -6.96 5.83
CA PHE A 16 -0.04 -8.34 5.35
C PHE A 16 -1.17 -8.95 4.50
N LEU A 17 -2.38 -8.39 4.52
CA LEU A 17 -3.45 -8.79 3.59
C LEU A 17 -3.26 -8.23 2.17
N GLY A 18 -2.09 -7.67 1.84
CA GLY A 18 -1.72 -7.34 0.46
C GLY A 18 -1.90 -8.51 -0.52
N CYS A 19 -1.77 -9.76 -0.05
CA CYS A 19 -2.08 -10.97 -0.84
C CYS A 19 -3.51 -10.99 -1.41
N TYR A 20 -4.51 -10.47 -0.70
CA TYR A 20 -5.88 -10.32 -1.23
C TYR A 20 -5.87 -9.45 -2.49
N HIS A 21 -5.19 -8.30 -2.43
CA HIS A 21 -5.05 -7.39 -3.57
C HIS A 21 -4.26 -8.01 -4.73
N VAL A 22 -3.27 -8.85 -4.44
CA VAL A 22 -2.55 -9.63 -5.46
C VAL A 22 -3.52 -10.56 -6.21
N GLY A 23 -4.41 -11.25 -5.49
CA GLY A 23 -5.47 -12.08 -6.09
C GLY A 23 -6.45 -11.30 -6.95
N VAL A 24 -6.84 -10.11 -6.50
CA VAL A 24 -7.67 -9.18 -7.27
C VAL A 24 -6.96 -8.77 -8.57
N SER A 25 -5.69 -8.37 -8.48
CA SER A 25 -4.88 -8.00 -9.65
C SER A 25 -4.76 -9.17 -10.64
N ALA A 26 -4.52 -10.39 -10.16
CA ALA A 26 -4.47 -11.60 -10.98
C ALA A 26 -5.76 -11.84 -11.77
N CYS A 27 -6.92 -11.71 -11.11
CA CYS A 27 -8.21 -11.91 -11.76
C CYS A 27 -8.51 -10.82 -12.79
N LEU A 28 -8.31 -9.55 -12.43
CA LEU A 28 -8.49 -8.42 -13.34
C LEU A 28 -7.54 -8.52 -14.55
N GLN A 29 -6.30 -8.97 -14.36
CA GLN A 29 -5.35 -9.18 -15.44
C GLN A 29 -5.82 -10.28 -16.40
N ARG A 30 -6.27 -11.42 -15.85
CA ARG A 30 -6.81 -12.52 -16.65
C ARG A 30 -8.01 -12.10 -17.50
N HIS A 31 -8.84 -11.20 -16.99
CA HIS A 31 -9.98 -10.66 -17.73
C HIS A 31 -9.64 -9.42 -18.59
N GLY A 32 -8.36 -9.07 -18.75
CA GLY A 32 -7.92 -7.95 -19.60
C GLY A 32 -8.38 -6.58 -19.12
N TRP A 33 -8.65 -6.45 -17.82
CA TRP A 33 -8.88 -5.15 -17.16
C TRP A 33 -7.57 -4.49 -16.77
N LEU A 34 -6.58 -5.31 -16.39
CA LEU A 34 -5.20 -4.92 -16.18
C LEU A 34 -4.39 -5.58 -17.29
N GLY A 35 -3.85 -4.79 -18.21
CA GLY A 35 -3.22 -5.34 -19.39
C GLY A 35 -2.34 -4.29 -20.01
N LEU A 36 -1.13 -4.70 -20.33
CA LEU A 36 -0.12 -3.85 -20.93
C LEU A 36 -0.02 -4.23 -22.40
N ASP A 37 -0.21 -3.24 -23.28
CA ASP A 37 -0.14 -3.44 -24.71
C ASP A 37 1.34 -3.55 -25.13
N ASP A 38 1.95 -4.71 -24.91
CA ASP A 38 3.35 -5.00 -25.28
C ASP A 38 3.53 -5.37 -26.76
N SER A 39 2.41 -5.42 -27.50
CA SER A 39 2.34 -5.76 -28.93
C SER A 39 3.13 -4.82 -29.85
N ALA A 40 3.67 -3.71 -29.35
CA ALA A 40 4.57 -2.83 -30.11
C ALA A 40 5.92 -3.49 -30.50
N ASN A 41 6.28 -4.64 -29.91
CA ASN A 41 7.52 -5.36 -30.25
C ASN A 41 7.39 -6.41 -31.37
N HIS A 42 6.17 -6.72 -31.84
CA HIS A 42 6.01 -7.53 -33.05
C HIS A 42 5.77 -6.63 -34.27
N ARG A 43 6.84 -6.33 -35.00
CA ARG A 43 6.79 -5.84 -36.38
C ARG A 43 6.16 -6.92 -37.27
N THR A 44 4.83 -6.98 -37.30
CA THR A 44 4.10 -7.62 -38.38
C THR A 44 3.65 -6.50 -39.32
N THR A 45 4.26 -6.47 -40.51
CA THR A 45 3.90 -5.60 -41.63
C THR A 45 2.51 -5.95 -42.12
N THR A 46 1.48 -5.44 -41.47
CA THR A 46 0.12 -5.44 -42.00
C THR A 46 -0.59 -4.18 -41.55
N ILE A 47 -0.97 -3.35 -42.52
CA ILE A 47 -1.79 -2.16 -42.30
C ILE A 47 -3.12 -2.64 -41.71
N GLN A 48 -3.33 -2.42 -40.42
CA GLN A 48 -4.63 -2.57 -39.76
C GLN A 48 -5.19 -1.20 -39.36
N PRO A 49 -6.52 -1.01 -39.47
CA PRO A 49 -7.15 0.29 -39.28
C PRO A 49 -7.24 0.63 -37.78
N ILE A 50 -6.71 1.80 -37.40
CA ILE A 50 -6.94 2.53 -36.14
C ILE A 50 -7.24 1.62 -34.93
N THR A 51 -6.21 0.91 -34.44
CA THR A 51 -6.29 0.21 -33.16
C THR A 51 -6.40 1.24 -32.04
N ILE A 52 -7.59 1.38 -31.47
CA ILE A 52 -7.81 2.16 -30.25
C ILE A 52 -6.95 1.51 -29.17
N LYS A 53 -5.87 2.19 -28.74
CA LYS A 53 -5.04 1.74 -27.60
C LYS A 53 -5.98 1.40 -26.44
N PRO A 54 -5.90 0.22 -25.82
CA PRO A 54 -6.65 -0.06 -24.61
C PRO A 54 -6.24 1.00 -23.57
N LEU A 55 -7.22 1.78 -23.12
CA LEU A 55 -7.01 2.82 -22.12
C LEU A 55 -6.59 2.10 -20.83
N VAL A 56 -5.35 2.25 -20.38
CA VAL A 56 -4.91 1.67 -19.10
C VAL A 56 -5.69 2.37 -17.98
N PRO A 57 -6.30 1.63 -17.02
CA PRO A 57 -7.03 2.28 -15.95
C PRO A 57 -6.06 3.08 -15.07
N LEU A 58 -6.52 4.22 -14.54
CA LEU A 58 -5.82 4.91 -13.47
C LEU A 58 -5.79 3.99 -12.24
N LEU A 59 -4.60 3.66 -11.75
CA LEU A 59 -4.39 2.92 -10.52
C LEU A 59 -4.10 3.90 -9.38
N THR A 60 -4.71 3.69 -8.23
CA THR A 60 -4.40 4.44 -7.02
C THR A 60 -4.23 3.50 -5.85
N GLY A 61 -3.38 3.86 -4.88
CA GLY A 61 -3.16 3.01 -3.72
C GLY A 61 -2.53 3.74 -2.55
N VAL A 62 -2.78 3.21 -1.35
CA VAL A 62 -2.17 3.64 -0.10
C VAL A 62 -1.66 2.43 0.69
N SER A 63 -0.61 2.60 1.48
CA SER A 63 0.01 1.50 2.23
C SER A 63 0.33 0.31 1.32
N ALA A 64 0.09 -0.93 1.76
CA ALA A 64 0.28 -2.12 0.93
C ALA A 64 -0.47 -2.04 -0.42
N GLY A 65 -1.59 -1.33 -0.50
CA GLY A 65 -2.30 -1.08 -1.77
C GLY A 65 -1.50 -0.25 -2.77
N SER A 66 -0.64 0.67 -2.31
CA SER A 66 0.27 1.43 -3.17
C SER A 66 1.30 0.52 -3.86
N MET A 67 1.83 -0.47 -3.13
CA MET A 67 2.78 -1.45 -3.68
C MET A 67 2.12 -2.30 -4.76
N ILE A 68 0.87 -2.75 -4.54
CA ILE A 68 0.15 -3.54 -5.55
C ILE A 68 -0.21 -2.71 -6.77
N ALA A 69 -0.64 -1.45 -6.59
CA ALA A 69 -0.90 -0.55 -7.70
C ALA A 69 0.37 -0.31 -8.55
N ALA A 70 1.51 -0.07 -7.90
CA ALA A 70 2.79 0.12 -8.57
C ALA A 70 3.30 -1.15 -9.27
N ALA A 71 3.22 -2.31 -8.62
CA ALA A 71 3.58 -3.61 -9.20
C ALA A 71 2.73 -3.94 -10.43
N THR A 72 1.43 -3.68 -10.34
CA THR A 72 0.51 -3.84 -11.46
C THR A 72 0.87 -2.90 -12.61
N ALA A 73 1.17 -1.63 -12.32
CA ALA A 73 1.59 -0.65 -13.34
C ALA A 73 2.91 -1.07 -14.04
N ALA A 74 3.87 -1.63 -13.29
CA ALA A 74 5.14 -2.13 -13.84
C ALA A 74 4.97 -3.39 -14.70
N GLY A 75 3.91 -4.16 -14.48
CA GLY A 75 3.67 -5.44 -15.14
C GLY A 75 4.26 -6.63 -14.39
N VAL A 76 4.41 -6.53 -13.07
CA VAL A 76 4.78 -7.66 -12.21
C VAL A 76 3.71 -8.74 -12.33
N ALA A 77 4.12 -9.99 -12.53
CA ALA A 77 3.21 -11.13 -12.58
C ALA A 77 2.64 -11.39 -11.18
N PRO A 78 1.32 -11.28 -10.94
CA PRO A 78 0.76 -11.29 -9.59
C PRO A 78 1.06 -12.57 -8.81
N GLU A 79 0.89 -13.75 -9.42
CA GLU A 79 1.07 -15.02 -8.72
C GLU A 79 2.55 -15.41 -8.53
N PRO A 80 3.42 -15.48 -9.56
CA PRO A 80 4.78 -15.96 -9.34
C PRO A 80 5.71 -14.91 -8.71
N ASP A 81 5.52 -13.62 -8.99
CA ASP A 81 6.40 -12.56 -8.48
C ASP A 81 5.72 -11.78 -7.35
N GLY A 82 4.44 -11.40 -7.51
CA GLY A 82 3.71 -10.63 -6.50
C GLY A 82 3.51 -11.38 -5.19
N MET A 83 3.12 -12.66 -5.23
CA MET A 83 3.02 -13.46 -4.01
C MET A 83 4.37 -13.76 -3.38
N ASP A 84 5.44 -13.91 -4.17
CA ASP A 84 6.78 -14.15 -3.62
C ASP A 84 7.26 -12.98 -2.75
N VAL A 85 6.97 -11.74 -3.16
CA VAL A 85 7.22 -10.55 -2.33
C VAL A 85 6.47 -10.64 -1.00
N VAL A 86 5.17 -10.97 -1.02
CA VAL A 86 4.34 -11.07 0.20
C VAL A 86 4.82 -12.21 1.12
N LEU A 87 5.06 -13.39 0.56
CA LEU A 87 5.50 -14.56 1.30
C LEU A 87 6.90 -14.35 1.88
N THR A 88 7.82 -13.74 1.13
CA THR A 88 9.16 -13.44 1.62
C THR A 88 9.13 -12.42 2.75
N ALA A 89 8.32 -11.36 2.63
CA ALA A 89 8.12 -10.40 3.72
C ALA A 89 7.58 -11.11 4.98
N ALA A 90 6.51 -11.89 4.85
CA ALA A 90 5.90 -12.62 5.97
C ALA A 90 6.86 -13.65 6.60
N ARG A 91 7.63 -14.39 5.80
CA ARG A 91 8.65 -15.34 6.29
C ARG A 91 9.73 -14.62 7.10
N ARG A 92 10.26 -13.51 6.58
CA ARG A 92 11.25 -12.67 7.29
C ARG A 92 10.70 -12.14 8.61
N THR A 93 9.45 -11.66 8.62
CA THR A 93 8.76 -11.23 9.84
C THR A 93 8.73 -12.36 10.88
N ARG A 94 8.24 -13.55 10.51
CA ARG A 94 8.13 -14.69 11.43
C ARG A 94 9.49 -15.19 11.93
N GLU A 95 10.52 -15.16 11.09
CA GLU A 95 11.88 -15.53 11.49
C GLU A 95 12.44 -14.60 12.57
N LEU A 96 12.12 -13.30 12.49
CA LEU A 96 12.54 -12.31 13.48
C LEU A 96 11.72 -12.43 14.76
N SER A 97 10.41 -12.65 14.66
CA SER A 97 9.55 -12.88 15.83
C SER A 97 9.98 -14.11 16.64
N LYS A 98 10.49 -15.17 15.99
CA LYS A 98 11.05 -16.36 16.67
C LYS A 98 12.32 -16.09 17.48
N LYS A 99 13.07 -15.04 17.15
CA LYS A 99 14.29 -14.64 17.86
C LYS A 99 14.00 -13.77 19.09
N SER A 100 12.81 -13.19 19.17
CA SER A 100 12.35 -12.40 20.32
C SER A 100 11.81 -13.33 21.42
N LEU A 101 12.23 -13.10 22.66
CA LEU A 101 11.78 -13.85 23.85
C LEU A 101 10.36 -13.45 24.32
N LEU A 102 9.76 -12.44 23.71
CA LEU A 102 8.40 -11.99 24.01
C LEU A 102 7.45 -12.38 22.86
N PRO A 103 6.18 -12.73 23.13
CA PRO A 103 5.15 -12.86 22.10
C PRO A 103 4.79 -11.46 21.58
N THR A 104 5.71 -10.85 20.82
CA THR A 104 5.56 -9.51 20.27
C THR A 104 4.65 -9.55 19.07
N PHE A 105 3.71 -8.61 19.00
CA PHE A 105 2.97 -8.31 17.78
C PHE A 105 3.99 -7.99 16.68
N ASP A 106 4.00 -8.77 15.61
CA ASP A 106 5.03 -8.78 14.57
C ASP A 106 5.48 -7.36 14.15
N ALA A 107 4.51 -6.50 13.84
CA ALA A 107 4.73 -5.15 13.34
C ALA A 107 5.14 -4.14 14.46
N LEU A 108 4.94 -4.48 15.73
CA LEU A 108 5.31 -3.69 16.91
C LEU A 108 6.64 -4.15 17.55
N THR A 109 7.36 -5.10 16.94
CA THR A 109 8.61 -5.61 17.50
C THR A 109 9.65 -4.48 17.50
N PRO A 110 10.22 -4.07 18.66
CA PRO A 110 11.23 -3.03 18.71
C PRO A 110 12.42 -3.36 17.80
N GLY A 111 12.85 -2.40 16.98
CA GLY A 111 13.94 -2.59 16.00
C GLY A 111 13.53 -3.31 14.72
N TYR A 112 12.27 -3.76 14.58
CA TYR A 112 11.76 -4.32 13.34
C TYR A 112 11.02 -3.28 12.51
N SER A 113 11.24 -3.34 11.19
CA SER A 113 10.58 -2.51 10.22
C SER A 113 10.08 -3.38 9.08
N LEU A 114 8.76 -3.44 8.92
CA LEU A 114 8.14 -4.23 7.85
C LEU A 114 8.53 -3.66 6.47
N ILE A 115 8.69 -2.35 6.39
CA ILE A 115 9.13 -1.69 5.16
C ILE A 115 10.57 -2.07 4.79
N ASP A 116 11.49 -2.22 5.76
CA ASP A 116 12.85 -2.72 5.49
C ASP A 116 12.81 -4.19 5.01
N ALA A 117 11.92 -5.00 5.58
CA ALA A 117 11.80 -6.41 5.21
C ALA A 117 11.29 -6.63 3.78
N VAL A 118 10.46 -5.72 3.26
CA VAL A 118 9.79 -5.84 1.95
C VAL A 118 10.44 -4.99 0.84
N GLU A 119 11.15 -3.90 1.17
CA GLU A 119 11.68 -2.96 0.17
C GLU A 119 12.50 -3.67 -0.92
N GLY A 120 13.45 -4.52 -0.51
CA GLY A 120 14.33 -5.22 -1.43
C GLY A 120 13.61 -6.14 -2.41
N THR A 121 12.77 -7.04 -1.90
CA THR A 121 12.03 -7.98 -2.75
C THR A 121 11.02 -7.27 -3.64
N PHE A 122 10.37 -6.22 -3.13
CA PHE A 122 9.47 -5.39 -3.92
C PHE A 122 10.21 -4.68 -5.06
N ARG A 123 11.35 -4.06 -4.76
CA ARG A 123 12.22 -3.41 -5.76
C ARG A 123 12.67 -4.39 -6.83
N GLU A 124 13.16 -5.57 -6.45
CA GLU A 124 13.59 -6.62 -7.38
C GLU A 124 12.45 -7.03 -8.32
N ALA A 125 11.23 -7.20 -7.80
CA ALA A 125 10.07 -7.54 -8.62
C ALA A 125 9.74 -6.45 -9.65
N ILE A 126 9.74 -5.17 -9.25
CA ILE A 126 9.54 -4.03 -10.18
C ILE A 126 10.64 -4.02 -11.25
N VAL A 127 11.91 -4.05 -10.85
CA VAL A 127 13.05 -4.01 -11.76
C VAL A 127 12.98 -5.15 -12.79
N LYS A 128 12.75 -6.38 -12.32
CA LYS A 128 12.61 -7.58 -13.17
C LYS A 128 11.50 -7.40 -14.21
N SER A 129 10.35 -6.86 -13.80
CA SER A 129 9.21 -6.63 -14.72
C SER A 129 9.48 -5.55 -15.77
N LEU A 130 10.43 -4.64 -15.48
CA LEU A 130 10.86 -3.59 -16.40
C LEU A 130 12.10 -4.00 -17.22
N GLY A 131 12.43 -5.30 -17.26
CA GLY A 131 13.54 -5.84 -18.05
C GLY A 131 14.93 -5.56 -17.47
N GLY A 132 15.01 -5.04 -16.25
CA GLY A 132 16.28 -4.77 -15.58
C GLY A 132 16.99 -6.05 -15.12
N THR A 133 18.32 -6.01 -15.12
CA THR A 133 19.15 -7.11 -14.60
C THR A 133 19.54 -6.87 -13.15
N LEU A 134 19.46 -7.91 -12.32
CA LEU A 134 20.01 -7.91 -10.97
C LEU A 134 21.51 -8.24 -11.02
N PRO A 135 22.36 -7.66 -10.14
CA PRO A 135 23.75 -8.08 -9.99
C PRO A 135 23.86 -9.60 -9.76
N SER A 136 24.88 -10.22 -10.37
CA SER A 136 25.03 -11.69 -10.41
C SER A 136 25.19 -12.33 -9.03
N GLN A 137 24.62 -13.53 -8.86
CA GLN A 137 24.55 -14.26 -7.59
C GLN A 137 25.89 -14.64 -6.93
N SER A 138 27.01 -14.52 -7.65
CA SER A 138 28.35 -14.86 -7.13
C SER A 138 28.90 -13.86 -6.10
N GLN A 139 28.24 -12.71 -5.88
CA GLN A 139 28.54 -11.78 -4.79
C GLN A 139 27.56 -11.91 -3.59
N GLN A 140 26.58 -12.82 -3.65
CA GLN A 140 25.44 -12.93 -2.71
C GLN A 140 25.69 -13.80 -1.45
N GLN A 141 26.94 -14.15 -1.12
CA GLN A 141 27.20 -15.06 0.01
C GLN A 141 27.11 -14.41 1.40
N ASN A 142 27.09 -13.09 1.51
CA ASN A 142 26.82 -12.39 2.78
C ASN A 142 25.52 -11.61 2.68
N ARG A 143 24.57 -11.96 3.55
CA ARG A 143 23.21 -11.42 3.64
C ARG A 143 23.16 -10.02 4.28
N ASP A 144 24.00 -9.10 3.82
CA ASP A 144 23.83 -7.67 4.08
C ASP A 144 23.61 -7.01 2.72
N TYR A 145 22.35 -6.71 2.44
CA TYR A 145 21.95 -6.11 1.18
C TYR A 145 22.45 -4.66 1.14
N ASP A 146 23.57 -4.45 0.46
CA ASP A 146 24.04 -3.11 0.12
C ASP A 146 23.13 -2.54 -0.98
N TYR A 147 22.06 -1.85 -0.56
CA TYR A 147 21.13 -1.12 -1.43
C TYR A 147 21.67 0.27 -1.79
N THR A 148 22.98 0.46 -1.88
CA THR A 148 23.54 1.70 -2.41
C THR A 148 23.02 1.95 -3.83
N LEU A 149 22.78 3.23 -4.12
CA LEU A 149 22.31 3.78 -5.39
C LEU A 149 23.18 3.36 -6.60
N GLU A 150 24.36 2.78 -6.33
CA GLU A 150 25.35 2.33 -7.31
C GLU A 150 25.06 0.93 -7.89
N SER A 151 24.09 0.19 -7.32
CA SER A 151 23.51 -0.99 -7.97
C SER A 151 22.62 -0.58 -9.15
N LEU A 152 23.25 -0.09 -10.21
CA LEU A 152 22.60 0.31 -11.46
C LEU A 152 21.82 -0.85 -12.06
N TYR A 153 20.51 -0.85 -11.86
CA TYR A 153 19.59 -1.64 -12.64
C TYR A 153 19.53 -1.06 -14.05
N ASP A 154 19.97 -1.82 -15.05
CA ASP A 154 19.86 -1.44 -16.47
C ASP A 154 18.41 -1.59 -16.92
N ILE A 155 17.56 -0.63 -16.52
CA ILE A 155 16.14 -0.61 -16.85
C ILE A 155 15.95 0.17 -18.15
N ASP A 156 15.19 -0.38 -19.09
CA ASP A 156 14.79 0.34 -20.31
C ASP A 156 13.97 1.60 -19.95
N PRO A 157 14.50 2.82 -20.17
CA PRO A 157 13.80 4.05 -19.83
C PRO A 157 12.49 4.22 -20.61
N GLN A 158 12.41 3.68 -21.84
CA GLN A 158 11.20 3.75 -22.65
C GLN A 158 10.13 2.81 -22.09
N LEU A 159 10.51 1.63 -21.63
CA LEU A 159 9.60 0.71 -20.97
C LEU A 159 9.08 1.32 -19.67
N PHE A 160 9.96 1.90 -18.85
CA PHE A 160 9.55 2.62 -17.64
C PHE A 160 8.52 3.72 -17.95
N GLN A 161 8.81 4.59 -18.93
CA GLN A 161 7.90 5.67 -19.32
C GLN A 161 6.55 5.16 -19.86
N ARG A 162 6.54 4.02 -20.55
CA ARG A 162 5.30 3.37 -21.01
C ARG A 162 4.48 2.74 -19.89
N ARG A 163 5.14 2.26 -18.83
CA ARG A 163 4.53 1.61 -17.67
C ARG A 163 4.03 2.62 -16.62
N PHE A 164 4.74 3.74 -16.49
CA PHE A 164 4.44 4.83 -15.57
C PHE A 164 4.22 6.16 -16.30
N PRO A 165 3.28 6.25 -17.26
CA PRO A 165 2.92 7.54 -17.83
C PRO A 165 2.35 8.46 -16.75
N MET A 166 2.59 9.76 -16.89
CA MET A 166 2.12 10.76 -15.92
C MET A 166 0.61 10.61 -15.68
N GLY A 167 0.24 10.49 -14.41
CA GLY A 167 -1.15 10.42 -13.99
C GLY A 167 -1.82 9.05 -14.18
N SER A 168 -1.10 7.97 -14.50
CA SER A 168 -1.68 6.61 -14.54
C SER A 168 -1.58 5.84 -13.23
N LEU A 169 -0.68 6.25 -12.35
CA LEU A 169 -0.50 5.70 -11.00
C LEU A 169 -0.56 6.85 -10.00
N ARG A 170 -1.31 6.69 -8.91
CA ARG A 170 -1.32 7.62 -7.77
C ARG A 170 -1.01 6.90 -6.48
N ILE A 171 0.08 7.29 -5.83
CA ILE A 171 0.43 6.79 -4.51
C ILE A 171 0.06 7.84 -3.48
N GLY A 172 -0.90 7.52 -2.62
CA GLY A 172 -1.36 8.42 -1.57
C GLY A 172 -0.41 8.45 -0.38
N LEU A 173 -0.31 9.60 0.26
CA LEU A 173 0.58 9.92 1.37
C LEU A 173 -0.16 10.84 2.36
N THR A 174 0.30 10.86 3.60
CA THR A 174 -0.19 11.76 4.64
C THR A 174 0.91 12.74 5.02
N ASP A 175 0.66 14.05 4.88
CA ASP A 175 1.55 15.11 5.36
C ASP A 175 1.43 15.24 6.89
N LYS A 176 2.50 14.86 7.59
CA LYS A 176 2.60 14.93 9.05
C LYS A 176 2.35 16.34 9.58
N ARG A 177 2.85 17.35 8.87
CA ARG A 177 2.80 18.75 9.33
C ARG A 177 1.37 19.26 9.30
N ALA A 178 0.64 18.95 8.24
CA ALA A 178 -0.78 19.24 8.15
C ALA A 178 -1.57 18.57 9.29
N LEU A 179 -1.24 17.31 9.62
CA LEU A 179 -1.89 16.57 10.70
C LEU A 179 -1.58 17.15 12.10
N LEU A 180 -0.33 17.53 12.38
CA LEU A 180 0.09 18.11 13.67
C LEU A 180 -0.30 19.59 13.85
N SER A 181 -0.38 20.36 12.75
CA SER A 181 -0.75 21.78 12.77
C SER A 181 -2.18 22.04 13.24
N THR A 182 -3.03 21.01 13.23
CA THR A 182 -4.41 21.08 13.67
C THR A 182 -4.62 20.85 15.16
N PHE A 183 -3.61 20.93 16.03
CA PHE A 183 -3.83 20.76 17.48
C PHE A 183 -4.22 22.07 18.20
N PRO A 184 -5.32 22.12 18.99
CA PRO A 184 -6.26 21.04 19.27
C PRO A 184 -7.20 20.77 18.08
N PRO A 185 -7.49 19.49 17.76
CA PRO A 185 -8.22 19.11 16.55
C PRO A 185 -9.59 19.79 16.49
N PRO A 186 -9.91 20.55 15.43
CA PRO A 186 -11.26 21.04 15.21
C PRO A 186 -12.14 19.87 14.80
N SER A 187 -12.66 19.10 15.77
CA SER A 187 -13.40 17.84 15.58
C SER A 187 -12.63 16.76 14.76
N PRO A 188 -12.56 15.50 15.22
CA PRO A 188 -11.62 14.48 14.72
C PRO A 188 -11.77 14.05 13.24
N LEU A 189 -12.72 14.64 12.49
CA LEU A 189 -13.06 14.26 11.12
C LEU A 189 -12.83 15.38 10.08
N SER A 190 -12.52 16.62 10.49
CA SER A 190 -12.45 17.77 9.55
C SER A 190 -11.05 18.06 9.00
N SER A 191 -9.99 17.62 9.68
CA SER A 191 -8.57 17.92 9.35
C SER A 191 -7.85 16.85 8.54
N LEU A 192 -8.42 15.64 8.42
CA LEU A 192 -7.82 14.53 7.66
C LEU A 192 -7.72 14.81 6.15
N PRO A 193 -8.70 15.45 5.47
CA PRO A 193 -8.63 15.68 4.02
C PRO A 193 -7.50 16.64 3.61
N THR A 194 -7.10 17.58 4.47
CA THR A 194 -6.03 18.56 4.19
C THR A 194 -4.64 17.97 4.32
N ALA A 195 -4.50 16.82 4.99
CA ALA A 195 -3.25 16.09 5.12
C ALA A 195 -3.01 15.13 3.94
N TYR A 196 -4.03 14.82 3.14
CA TYR A 196 -3.88 13.91 2.02
C TYR A 196 -3.03 14.53 0.89
N ARG A 197 -2.01 13.77 0.49
CA ARG A 197 -1.08 14.09 -0.60
C ARG A 197 -1.00 12.90 -1.52
N TYR A 198 -0.53 13.10 -2.74
CA TYR A 198 -0.22 11.99 -3.62
C TYR A 198 0.94 12.31 -4.56
N VAL A 199 1.60 11.26 -5.04
CA VAL A 199 2.53 11.30 -6.16
C VAL A 199 1.81 10.72 -7.38
N ASP A 200 1.93 11.36 -8.54
CA ASP A 200 1.39 10.84 -9.81
C ASP A 200 2.38 10.87 -10.99
N SER A 201 3.62 11.22 -10.71
CA SER A 201 4.68 11.44 -11.68
C SER A 201 5.98 10.88 -11.11
N TYR A 202 6.66 10.03 -11.87
CA TYR A 202 7.83 9.29 -11.41
C TYR A 202 8.94 9.41 -12.46
N ARG A 203 10.17 9.66 -12.00
CA ARG A 203 11.34 9.80 -12.89
C ARG A 203 12.01 8.44 -13.15
N ASN A 204 11.96 7.56 -12.15
CA ASN A 204 12.62 6.25 -12.16
C ASN A 204 11.95 5.31 -11.13
N VAL A 205 12.46 4.08 -11.02
CA VAL A 205 11.96 3.08 -10.05
C VAL A 205 12.15 3.53 -8.60
N GLU A 206 13.22 4.27 -8.30
CA GLU A 206 13.48 4.76 -6.94
C GLU A 206 12.37 5.70 -6.45
N ASP A 207 11.85 6.57 -7.32
CA ASP A 207 10.69 7.43 -6.99
C ASP A 207 9.46 6.58 -6.64
N VAL A 208 9.21 5.50 -7.39
CA VAL A 208 8.06 4.61 -7.18
C VAL A 208 8.22 3.85 -5.86
N VAL A 209 9.38 3.24 -5.63
CA VAL A 209 9.67 2.48 -4.42
C VAL A 209 9.62 3.39 -3.19
N ALA A 210 10.24 4.57 -3.24
CA ALA A 210 10.22 5.52 -2.14
C ALA A 210 8.80 5.96 -1.76
N ALA A 211 7.97 6.29 -2.77
CA ALA A 211 6.58 6.65 -2.54
C ALA A 211 5.80 5.48 -1.89
N CYS A 212 5.99 4.25 -2.36
CA CYS A 212 5.36 3.06 -1.78
C CYS A 212 5.81 2.78 -0.33
N MET A 213 7.10 2.91 -0.04
CA MET A 213 7.65 2.66 1.31
C MET A 213 7.09 3.67 2.31
N LEU A 214 7.09 4.96 2.00
CA LEU A 214 6.52 5.98 2.90
C LEU A 214 5.00 5.90 2.99
N SER A 215 4.32 5.57 1.89
CA SER A 215 2.88 5.30 1.90
C SER A 215 2.51 4.11 2.80
N SER A 216 3.47 3.22 3.10
CA SER A 216 3.28 2.04 3.96
C SER A 216 3.90 2.18 5.34
N TYR A 217 4.56 3.31 5.62
CA TYR A 217 5.22 3.57 6.88
C TYR A 217 4.23 4.20 7.87
N ILE A 218 3.84 3.43 8.89
CA ILE A 218 3.04 3.85 10.02
C ILE A 218 3.97 3.84 11.23
N PRO A 219 4.30 5.02 11.81
CA PRO A 219 5.11 5.08 13.01
C PRO A 219 4.52 4.23 14.13
N GLY A 220 5.35 3.34 14.68
CA GLY A 220 4.94 2.42 15.73
C GLY A 220 4.15 1.20 15.28
N VAL A 221 3.73 1.10 14.02
CA VAL A 221 3.02 -0.08 13.50
C VAL A 221 3.81 -0.79 12.42
N THR A 222 4.48 -0.11 11.49
CA THR A 222 5.28 -0.77 10.44
C THR A 222 6.77 -0.41 10.52
N GLY A 223 7.16 0.34 11.56
CA GLY A 223 8.52 0.60 11.98
C GLY A 223 8.54 1.34 13.32
N PRO A 224 9.72 1.71 13.85
CA PRO A 224 9.85 2.29 15.19
C PRO A 224 8.97 3.54 15.40
N LEU A 225 8.42 3.69 16.62
CA LEU A 225 7.76 4.91 17.07
C LEU A 225 8.80 6.04 17.09
N LEU A 226 8.57 7.06 16.27
CA LEU A 226 9.33 8.31 16.15
C LEU A 226 10.36 8.64 17.24
N GLY A 227 11.60 8.84 16.76
CA GLY A 227 12.63 9.69 17.33
C GLY A 227 13.30 9.12 18.57
N ASP A 228 14.59 8.84 18.44
CA ASP A 228 15.47 8.40 19.53
C ASP A 228 15.24 9.23 20.82
N ASN A 229 14.95 10.54 20.68
CA ASN A 229 14.73 11.45 21.81
C ASN A 229 13.42 11.28 22.61
N ILE A 230 12.33 10.72 22.05
CA ILE A 230 11.06 10.50 22.79
C ILE A 230 11.04 9.07 23.35
N SER A 231 11.57 8.13 22.57
CA SER A 231 11.84 6.75 23.00
C SER A 231 12.69 6.74 24.28
N ASP A 232 13.78 7.50 24.31
CA ASP A 232 14.69 7.56 25.45
C ASP A 232 14.02 8.08 26.74
N LYS A 233 13.14 9.08 26.64
CA LYS A 233 12.40 9.61 27.80
C LYS A 233 11.31 8.66 28.32
N LEU A 234 10.69 7.88 27.43
CA LEU A 234 9.72 6.86 27.82
C LEU A 234 10.43 5.61 28.40
N LEU A 235 11.56 5.20 27.83
CA LEU A 235 12.41 4.11 28.34
C LEU A 235 13.05 4.45 29.70
N GLU A 236 13.50 5.69 29.91
CA GLU A 236 13.90 6.20 31.23
C GLU A 236 12.76 6.11 32.25
N ALA A 237 11.53 6.42 31.85
CA ALA A 237 10.38 6.36 32.75
C ALA A 237 9.99 4.93 33.19
N PHE A 238 10.40 3.90 32.43
CA PHE A 238 10.13 2.49 32.76
C PHE A 238 11.32 1.75 33.41
N ASN A 239 12.44 2.43 33.66
CA ASN A 239 13.58 1.92 34.44
C ASN A 239 14.12 0.56 33.97
N ILE A 240 14.06 0.28 32.66
CA ILE A 240 14.65 -0.90 32.05
C ILE A 240 16.06 -0.51 31.61
N GLY A 241 17.01 -0.63 32.52
CA GLY A 241 18.42 -0.33 32.25
C GLY A 241 19.11 -1.42 31.43
N GLY A 242 19.89 -0.98 30.43
CA GLY A 242 21.04 -1.70 29.91
C GLY A 242 20.94 -2.18 28.47
N SER A 243 21.58 -1.48 27.53
CA SER A 243 22.72 -2.00 26.76
C SER A 243 23.19 -0.95 25.75
N GLU A 244 24.43 -1.10 25.33
CA GLU A 244 25.23 -0.19 24.53
C GLU A 244 24.59 0.15 23.17
N LYS A 245 24.98 1.33 22.67
CA LYS A 245 24.57 1.92 21.39
C LYS A 245 24.82 1.00 20.20
N ASP A 246 23.77 0.43 19.64
CA ASP A 246 23.73 0.02 18.23
C ASP A 246 23.16 1.20 17.40
N GLU A 247 24.01 2.17 17.07
CA GLU A 247 23.69 3.31 16.17
C GLU A 247 23.42 2.87 14.70
N GLU A 248 23.43 1.57 14.40
CA GLU A 248 23.40 1.03 13.03
C GLU A 248 22.09 0.31 12.61
N ALA A 249 21.16 0.03 13.53
CA ALA A 249 19.95 -0.76 13.22
C ALA A 249 18.72 0.08 12.78
N GLY A 250 18.92 1.36 12.45
CA GLY A 250 17.83 2.34 12.31
C GLY A 250 17.27 2.53 10.89
N ASN A 251 16.22 1.76 10.56
CA ASN A 251 15.20 1.99 9.52
C ASN A 251 15.70 2.67 8.21
N ASP A 252 16.61 2.01 7.52
CA ASP A 252 17.32 2.56 6.36
C ASP A 252 16.40 2.79 5.15
N ALA A 253 15.40 1.92 4.94
CA ALA A 253 14.39 2.10 3.88
C ALA A 253 13.63 3.41 4.05
N MET A 254 13.18 3.69 5.27
CA MET A 254 12.47 4.93 5.59
C MET A 254 13.34 6.15 5.32
N LYS A 255 14.61 6.13 5.75
CA LYS A 255 15.53 7.28 5.60
C LYS A 255 15.82 7.53 4.12
N ARG A 256 16.09 6.48 3.35
CA ARG A 256 16.25 6.55 1.89
C ARG A 256 15.01 7.11 1.21
N ALA A 257 13.85 6.52 1.48
CA ALA A 257 12.58 6.92 0.88
C ALA A 257 12.22 8.37 1.23
N GLY A 258 12.46 8.78 2.48
CA GLY A 258 12.31 10.16 2.97
C GLY A 258 13.14 11.16 2.16
N ARG A 259 14.44 10.88 1.97
CA ARG A 259 15.32 11.71 1.14
C ARG A 259 14.80 11.84 -0.30
N GLN A 260 14.41 10.72 -0.90
CA GLN A 260 13.90 10.70 -2.27
C GLN A 260 12.60 11.51 -2.42
N LEU A 261 11.65 11.34 -1.50
CA LEU A 261 10.35 12.02 -1.57
C LEU A 261 10.46 13.53 -1.30
N ARG A 262 11.43 13.98 -0.50
CA ARG A 262 11.74 15.42 -0.36
C ARG A 262 12.19 16.02 -1.68
N GLU A 263 13.08 15.33 -2.40
CA GLU A 263 13.49 15.78 -3.73
C GLU A 263 12.31 15.79 -4.70
N MET A 264 11.45 14.76 -4.68
CA MET A 264 10.22 14.75 -5.47
C MET A 264 9.27 15.90 -5.11
N THR A 265 9.18 16.26 -3.83
CA THR A 265 8.40 17.41 -3.35
C THR A 265 8.95 18.71 -3.93
N ARG A 266 10.28 18.93 -3.83
CA ARG A 266 10.97 20.11 -4.37
C ARG A 266 10.75 20.29 -5.87
N LEU A 267 10.68 19.17 -6.60
CA LEU A 267 10.39 19.14 -8.04
C LEU A 267 8.90 19.28 -8.38
N GLY A 268 8.02 19.39 -7.38
CA GLY A 268 6.58 19.55 -7.56
C GLY A 268 5.85 18.28 -7.98
N LEU A 269 6.43 17.10 -7.74
CA LEU A 269 5.84 15.80 -8.08
C LEU A 269 4.87 15.30 -7.00
N VAL A 270 5.00 15.80 -5.78
CA VAL A 270 4.03 15.59 -4.70
C VAL A 270 2.96 16.67 -4.77
N LYS A 271 1.69 16.26 -4.80
CA LYS A 271 0.53 17.13 -4.99
C LYS A 271 -0.43 17.04 -3.82
N ASP A 272 -1.14 18.14 -3.56
CA ASP A 272 -2.23 18.18 -2.60
C ASP A 272 -3.42 17.37 -3.11
N GLY A 273 -3.98 16.53 -2.23
CA GLY A 273 -5.04 15.59 -2.56
C GLY A 273 -6.36 16.21 -2.98
N LYS A 274 -6.63 17.46 -2.59
CA LYS A 274 -7.88 18.18 -2.89
C LYS A 274 -7.74 19.11 -4.09
N THR A 275 -6.64 19.84 -4.15
CA THR A 275 -6.40 20.87 -5.17
C THR A 275 -5.65 20.34 -6.39
N GLY A 276 -4.91 19.24 -6.23
CA GLY A 276 -4.01 18.71 -7.27
C GLY A 276 -2.80 19.59 -7.56
N LEU A 277 -2.57 20.65 -6.77
CA LEU A 277 -1.44 21.56 -6.94
C LEU A 277 -0.17 20.99 -6.28
N PRO A 278 1.03 21.28 -6.82
CA PRO A 278 2.29 20.87 -6.21
C PRO A 278 2.45 21.39 -4.78
N SER A 279 2.87 20.52 -3.86
CA SER A 279 2.99 20.86 -2.43
C SER A 279 4.10 21.88 -2.12
N ALA A 280 5.15 21.97 -2.95
CA ALA A 280 6.25 22.93 -2.76
C ALA A 280 5.83 24.40 -2.91
N GLN A 281 4.74 24.69 -3.63
CA GLN A 281 4.30 26.09 -3.83
C GLN A 281 3.72 26.72 -2.55
N SER A 282 3.33 25.91 -1.56
CA SER A 282 2.80 26.41 -0.28
C SER A 282 3.90 26.91 0.68
N GLU A 283 5.16 26.53 0.49
CA GLU A 283 6.24 26.85 1.43
C GLU A 283 6.90 28.21 1.16
N THR A 284 6.82 28.69 -0.08
CA THR A 284 7.42 29.98 -0.49
C THR A 284 6.69 31.22 0.02
N GLU A 285 5.51 31.10 0.64
CA GLU A 285 4.75 32.27 1.17
C GLU A 285 5.00 32.56 2.65
N THR A 286 5.62 31.65 3.41
CA THR A 286 5.98 31.87 4.81
C THR A 286 7.49 31.93 4.95
N GLY A 287 8.07 33.12 4.75
CA GLY A 287 9.52 33.39 4.82
C GLY A 287 10.13 33.18 6.21
N ILE A 288 10.20 31.94 6.68
CA ILE A 288 10.94 31.53 7.86
C ILE A 288 12.19 30.81 7.38
N GLU A 289 13.33 31.51 7.40
CA GLU A 289 14.65 30.93 7.21
C GLU A 289 14.86 29.85 8.28
N ARG A 290 14.83 28.57 7.89
CA ARG A 290 15.19 27.47 8.78
C ARG A 290 16.70 27.31 8.79
N SER A 291 17.26 27.05 9.96
CA SER A 291 18.70 26.88 10.14
C SER A 291 19.15 25.56 9.49
N SER A 292 20.39 25.50 9.00
CA SER A 292 20.97 24.32 8.33
C SER A 292 21.09 23.09 9.24
N GLN A 293 20.82 23.21 10.55
CA GLN A 293 20.77 22.08 11.49
C GLN A 293 19.36 21.47 11.62
N ASP A 294 18.30 22.15 11.15
CA ASP A 294 16.92 21.65 11.18
C ASP A 294 16.54 20.85 9.92
N GLU A 295 17.37 20.87 8.86
CA GLU A 295 17.10 20.16 7.60
C GLU A 295 17.43 18.66 7.66
N GLU A 296 18.28 18.23 8.60
CA GLU A 296 18.72 16.82 8.71
C GLU A 296 17.65 15.90 9.34
N ASP A 297 16.77 16.42 10.20
CA ASP A 297 15.85 15.60 11.00
C ASP A 297 14.44 15.39 10.37
N ASP A 298 14.09 16.11 9.29
CA ASP A 298 12.75 16.00 8.68
C ASP A 298 12.66 14.91 7.59
N SER A 299 13.34 13.77 7.77
CA SER A 299 13.25 12.62 6.83
C SER A 299 11.87 11.94 6.85
N THR A 300 10.97 12.45 7.68
CA THR A 300 9.69 11.85 8.06
C THR A 300 8.51 12.79 7.83
N GLN A 301 8.60 13.67 6.84
CA GLN A 301 7.54 14.64 6.54
C GLN A 301 6.23 13.98 6.08
N TYR A 302 6.33 12.85 5.37
CA TYR A 302 5.19 12.11 4.83
C TYR A 302 5.16 10.68 5.35
N TRP A 303 3.99 10.23 5.77
CA TRP A 303 3.73 8.88 6.28
C TRP A 303 2.50 8.26 5.64
N ASP A 304 2.23 7.02 6.02
CA ASP A 304 1.11 6.18 5.64
C ASP A 304 -0.04 6.92 4.96
N GLY A 305 -0.24 6.67 3.67
CA GLY A 305 -1.35 7.24 2.93
C GLY A 305 -2.72 6.84 3.48
N GLY A 306 -2.78 5.70 4.19
CA GLY A 306 -3.98 5.17 4.82
C GLY A 306 -4.49 5.99 6.00
N ILE A 307 -3.63 6.76 6.68
CA ILE A 307 -4.03 7.64 7.79
C ILE A 307 -4.98 8.75 7.29
N ALA A 308 -4.65 9.40 6.17
CA ALA A 308 -5.46 10.48 5.63
C ALA A 308 -6.61 9.98 4.72
N ASP A 309 -6.35 9.00 3.84
CA ASP A 309 -7.39 8.40 3.00
C ASP A 309 -7.12 6.91 2.72
N VAL A 310 -7.63 6.05 3.59
CA VAL A 310 -7.53 4.58 3.46
C VAL A 310 -8.21 4.02 2.20
N PHE A 311 -9.18 4.74 1.62
CA PHE A 311 -9.92 4.34 0.42
C PHE A 311 -9.73 5.40 -0.67
N PRO A 312 -8.53 5.50 -1.26
CA PRO A 312 -8.20 6.54 -2.21
C PRO A 312 -9.12 6.40 -3.43
N THR A 313 -9.94 7.43 -3.65
CA THR A 313 -10.96 7.49 -4.70
C THR A 313 -10.78 8.81 -5.43
N PHE A 314 -10.72 8.74 -6.76
CA PHE A 314 -10.55 9.91 -7.61
C PHE A 314 -11.88 10.51 -8.05
N ASP A 315 -12.84 9.63 -8.35
CA ASP A 315 -14.19 9.97 -8.78
C ASP A 315 -15.19 8.91 -8.29
N ASP A 316 -16.48 9.12 -8.57
CA ASP A 316 -17.56 8.19 -8.20
C ASP A 316 -17.48 6.83 -8.93
N ASN A 317 -16.67 6.76 -10.00
CA ASN A 317 -16.48 5.55 -10.80
C ASN A 317 -15.22 4.77 -10.40
N THR A 318 -14.40 5.28 -9.46
CA THR A 318 -13.25 4.53 -8.93
C THR A 318 -13.74 3.25 -8.27
N ILE A 319 -13.28 2.09 -8.75
CA ILE A 319 -13.52 0.79 -8.11
C ILE A 319 -12.62 0.70 -6.87
N ILE A 320 -13.21 0.56 -5.68
CA ILE A 320 -12.47 0.34 -4.44
C ILE A 320 -12.15 -1.16 -4.32
N VAL A 321 -10.90 -1.49 -4.02
CA VAL A 321 -10.47 -2.84 -3.68
C VAL A 321 -10.12 -2.85 -2.19
N SER A 322 -10.82 -3.68 -1.41
CA SER A 322 -10.61 -3.77 0.04
C SER A 322 -10.74 -5.20 0.56
N PRO A 323 -9.85 -5.66 1.45
CA PRO A 323 -9.97 -6.98 2.09
C PRO A 323 -11.01 -6.98 3.23
N ILE A 324 -11.68 -5.85 3.48
CA ILE A 324 -12.66 -5.67 4.56
C ILE A 324 -14.05 -5.56 3.94
N SER A 325 -15.01 -6.27 4.52
CA SER A 325 -16.42 -6.18 4.11
C SER A 325 -17.06 -4.89 4.61
N GLY A 326 -17.88 -4.23 3.80
CA GLY A 326 -18.51 -2.98 4.20
C GLY A 326 -19.48 -2.42 3.16
N MET A 327 -20.07 -1.28 3.51
CA MET A 327 -20.84 -0.45 2.60
C MET A 327 -19.95 0.69 2.11
N TYR A 328 -19.84 0.84 0.78
CA TYR A 328 -19.01 1.83 0.13
C TYR A 328 -19.87 2.69 -0.80
N SER A 329 -19.52 3.96 -0.95
CA SER A 329 -20.19 4.86 -1.91
C SER A 329 -19.90 4.48 -3.37
N ASN A 330 -18.72 3.91 -3.61
CA ASN A 330 -18.22 3.54 -4.93
C ASN A 330 -18.46 2.05 -5.22
N PRO A 331 -18.32 1.61 -6.49
CA PRO A 331 -18.23 0.19 -6.80
C PRO A 331 -17.06 -0.45 -6.03
N THR A 332 -17.25 -1.64 -5.46
CA THR A 332 -16.23 -2.25 -4.60
C THR A 332 -16.03 -3.74 -4.90
N ILE A 333 -14.77 -4.16 -4.87
CA ILE A 333 -14.34 -5.55 -4.76
C ILE A 333 -13.92 -5.76 -3.30
N CYS A 334 -14.74 -6.49 -2.54
CA CYS A 334 -14.49 -6.84 -1.15
C CYS A 334 -15.24 -8.12 -0.78
N PRO A 335 -14.90 -8.74 0.38
CA PRO A 335 -15.66 -9.88 0.88
C PRO A 335 -17.14 -9.55 1.06
N SER A 336 -18.00 -10.53 0.77
CA SER A 336 -19.45 -10.38 0.95
C SER A 336 -19.81 -10.19 2.42
N MET A 337 -20.69 -9.22 2.71
CA MET A 337 -21.30 -9.09 4.03
C MET A 337 -22.22 -10.31 4.25
N GLN A 338 -21.78 -11.27 5.07
CA GLN A 338 -22.63 -12.39 5.49
C GLN A 338 -23.87 -11.83 6.18
N GLN A 339 -25.06 -12.23 5.71
CA GLN A 339 -26.30 -11.84 6.36
C GLN A 339 -26.41 -12.57 7.71
N PRO A 340 -27.02 -11.95 8.75
CA PRO A 340 -27.14 -12.55 10.09
C PRO A 340 -27.78 -13.94 10.12
N ASN A 341 -28.54 -14.30 9.08
CA ASN A 341 -29.32 -15.54 9.02
C ASN A 341 -28.52 -16.74 8.47
N GLU A 342 -27.28 -16.56 7.99
CA GLU A 342 -26.47 -17.69 7.49
C GLU A 342 -25.63 -18.38 8.59
N VAL A 343 -25.69 -17.89 9.82
CA VAL A 343 -24.86 -18.35 10.96
C VAL A 343 -25.39 -19.63 11.63
N GLU A 344 -26.58 -20.12 11.28
CA GLU A 344 -27.17 -21.29 11.96
C GLU A 344 -26.51 -22.64 11.66
N ASN A 345 -25.65 -22.76 10.63
CA ASN A 345 -25.15 -24.08 10.18
C ASN A 345 -23.63 -24.29 10.21
N GLN A 346 -22.83 -23.39 10.79
CA GLN A 346 -21.38 -23.62 10.91
C GLN A 346 -20.91 -23.49 12.36
N SER A 347 -20.77 -24.65 13.02
CA SER A 347 -19.91 -24.98 14.17
C SER A 347 -19.77 -23.95 15.30
N LEU A 348 -20.14 -24.40 16.50
CA LEU A 348 -20.22 -23.77 17.83
C LEU A 348 -19.04 -22.89 18.36
N ASP A 349 -18.01 -22.56 17.57
CA ASP A 349 -16.85 -21.77 18.05
C ASP A 349 -16.78 -20.32 17.53
N ASN A 350 -17.56 -19.94 16.51
CA ASN A 350 -17.44 -18.63 15.84
C ASN A 350 -18.41 -17.54 16.33
N SER A 351 -19.28 -17.83 17.30
CA SER A 351 -20.41 -16.97 17.70
C SER A 351 -20.14 -16.04 18.90
N SER A 352 -18.99 -16.12 19.54
CA SER A 352 -18.82 -15.55 20.89
C SER A 352 -18.70 -14.02 20.93
N VAL A 353 -17.90 -13.35 20.08
CA VAL A 353 -17.66 -11.89 20.25
C VAL A 353 -18.79 -11.01 19.70
N SER A 354 -19.37 -11.34 18.55
CA SER A 354 -20.51 -10.59 18.00
C SER A 354 -21.74 -10.70 18.92
N TYR A 355 -21.96 -11.89 19.48
CA TYR A 355 -23.04 -12.13 20.44
C TYR A 355 -22.75 -11.48 21.80
N LEU A 356 -21.50 -11.47 22.27
CA LEU A 356 -21.08 -10.73 23.47
C LEU A 356 -21.27 -9.22 23.31
N LEU A 357 -20.75 -8.61 22.24
CA LEU A 357 -20.90 -7.15 22.04
C LEU A 357 -22.37 -6.74 21.90
N ARG A 358 -23.19 -7.58 21.23
CA ARG A 358 -24.62 -7.33 21.01
C ARG A 358 -25.48 -7.65 22.24
N SER A 359 -25.04 -8.54 23.13
CA SER A 359 -25.73 -8.83 24.40
C SER A 359 -25.53 -7.72 25.42
N TYR A 360 -24.38 -7.01 25.37
CA TYR A 360 -24.13 -5.85 26.25
C TYR A 360 -24.67 -4.54 25.69
N VAL A 361 -24.77 -4.37 24.37
CA VAL A 361 -25.32 -3.15 23.75
C VAL A 361 -26.21 -3.52 22.55
N PRO A 362 -27.52 -3.74 22.74
CA PRO A 362 -28.46 -4.14 21.69
C PRO A 362 -28.59 -3.14 20.54
N SER A 363 -28.15 -1.89 20.75
CA SER A 363 -28.20 -0.78 19.80
C SER A 363 -26.89 -0.54 19.05
N LEU A 364 -25.87 -1.40 19.21
CA LEU A 364 -24.64 -1.26 18.43
C LEU A 364 -24.94 -1.40 16.92
N PRO A 365 -24.58 -0.40 16.10
CA PRO A 365 -24.85 -0.46 14.67
C PRO A 365 -24.08 -1.62 14.04
N ALA A 366 -24.68 -2.27 13.03
CA ALA A 366 -24.04 -3.36 12.30
C ALA A 366 -22.78 -2.92 11.51
N THR A 367 -22.58 -1.61 11.39
CA THR A 367 -21.46 -1.01 10.68
C THR A 367 -20.87 0.16 11.48
N PHE A 368 -19.55 0.32 11.41
CA PHE A 368 -18.82 1.48 11.91
C PHE A 368 -18.50 2.42 10.75
N ARG A 369 -19.01 3.67 10.81
CA ARG A 369 -18.71 4.68 9.80
C ARG A 369 -17.31 5.24 10.04
N HIS A 370 -16.34 4.72 9.29
CA HIS A 370 -14.94 5.13 9.38
C HIS A 370 -14.68 6.47 8.68
N CYS A 371 -15.29 6.69 7.51
CA CYS A 371 -15.17 7.95 6.78
C CYS A 371 -16.46 8.23 5.99
N PRO A 372 -16.61 9.41 5.35
CA PRO A 372 -17.81 9.72 4.57
C PRO A 372 -18.11 8.71 3.45
N LYS A 373 -17.06 8.06 2.92
CA LYS A 373 -17.10 7.14 1.76
C LYS A 373 -17.35 5.67 2.13
N SER A 374 -17.22 5.29 3.41
CA SER A 374 -17.28 3.88 3.83
C SER A 374 -17.85 3.68 5.24
N SER A 375 -18.70 2.67 5.37
CA SER A 375 -19.16 2.11 6.65
C SER A 375 -18.77 0.63 6.71
N LEU A 376 -17.80 0.30 7.55
CA LEU A 376 -17.23 -1.05 7.67
C LEU A 376 -18.12 -1.93 8.53
N GLY A 377 -18.29 -3.20 8.17
CA GLY A 377 -19.07 -4.15 8.99
C GLY A 377 -18.43 -4.37 10.37
N LEU A 378 -19.22 -4.33 11.44
CA LEU A 378 -18.78 -4.78 12.77
C LEU A 378 -19.08 -6.28 12.90
N ASN A 379 -18.23 -7.10 12.28
CA ASN A 379 -18.37 -8.55 12.28
C ASN A 379 -17.02 -9.25 12.56
N MET A 380 -17.09 -10.53 12.93
CA MET A 380 -15.89 -11.33 13.26
C MET A 380 -14.95 -11.49 12.06
N GLY A 381 -15.48 -11.54 10.84
CA GLY A 381 -14.69 -11.62 9.62
C GLY A 381 -13.78 -10.41 9.45
N ASN A 382 -14.33 -9.21 9.65
CA ASN A 382 -13.56 -7.96 9.62
C ASN A 382 -12.59 -7.84 10.79
N ALA A 383 -12.97 -8.26 12.00
CA ALA A 383 -12.03 -8.28 13.13
C ALA A 383 -10.84 -9.21 12.87
N ARG A 384 -11.10 -10.39 12.29
CA ARG A 384 -10.05 -11.31 11.85
C ARG A 384 -9.21 -10.71 10.72
N ALA A 385 -9.83 -10.07 9.73
CA ALA A 385 -9.11 -9.37 8.67
C ALA A 385 -8.18 -8.30 9.23
N VAL A 386 -8.65 -7.42 10.12
CA VAL A 386 -7.81 -6.40 10.77
C VAL A 386 -6.64 -7.02 11.54
N LYS A 387 -6.89 -8.12 12.26
CA LYS A 387 -5.81 -8.88 12.92
C LYS A 387 -4.78 -9.38 11.90
N ASP A 388 -5.22 -9.98 10.80
CA ASP A 388 -4.36 -10.54 9.75
C ASP A 388 -3.66 -9.44 8.92
N MET A 389 -4.12 -8.19 8.95
CA MET A 389 -3.41 -7.04 8.36
C MET A 389 -2.17 -6.67 9.18
N ILE A 390 -2.24 -6.84 10.51
CA ILE A 390 -1.19 -6.41 11.46
C ILE A 390 -0.22 -7.55 11.76
N LEU A 391 -0.72 -8.79 11.81
CA LEU A 391 0.05 -9.97 12.18
C LEU A 391 0.35 -10.81 10.94
N SER A 392 1.60 -11.28 10.82
CA SER A 392 1.97 -12.17 9.75
C SER A 392 1.25 -13.51 9.93
N SER A 393 0.53 -13.92 8.89
CA SER A 393 -0.14 -15.22 8.83
C SER A 393 0.81 -16.27 8.24
N ASP A 394 0.49 -17.55 8.35
CA ASP A 394 1.23 -18.60 7.63
C ASP A 394 1.00 -18.52 6.11
N ASP A 395 1.83 -19.24 5.35
CA ASP A 395 1.80 -19.18 3.89
C ASP A 395 0.46 -19.70 3.33
N GLU A 396 -0.15 -20.71 3.95
CA GLU A 396 -1.43 -21.28 3.51
C GLU A 396 -2.57 -20.27 3.66
N GLN A 397 -2.62 -19.56 4.79
CA GLN A 397 -3.58 -18.49 5.03
C GLN A 397 -3.39 -17.35 4.03
N LEU A 398 -2.14 -16.94 3.74
CA LEU A 398 -1.87 -15.90 2.74
C LEU A 398 -2.32 -16.32 1.33
N TYR A 399 -2.12 -17.58 0.93
CA TYR A 399 -2.66 -18.12 -0.32
C TYR A 399 -4.18 -18.19 -0.32
N GLN A 400 -4.81 -18.54 0.80
CA GLN A 400 -6.25 -18.54 0.93
C GLN A 400 -6.82 -17.12 0.74
N ARG A 401 -6.16 -16.09 1.29
CA ARG A 401 -6.53 -14.68 1.08
C ARG A 401 -6.34 -14.22 -0.36
N PHE A 402 -5.27 -14.66 -1.03
CA PHE A 402 -5.11 -14.46 -2.47
C PHE A 402 -6.29 -15.04 -3.25
N LYS A 403 -6.69 -16.28 -2.94
CA LYS A 403 -7.82 -16.93 -3.59
C LYS A 403 -9.13 -16.18 -3.34
N GLU A 404 -9.37 -15.73 -2.10
CA GLU A 404 -10.54 -14.90 -1.76
C GLU A 404 -10.61 -13.62 -2.62
N GLY A 405 -9.49 -12.90 -2.78
CA GLY A 405 -9.44 -11.71 -3.63
C GLY A 405 -9.75 -12.00 -5.10
N TYR A 406 -9.25 -13.14 -5.61
CA TYR A 406 -9.57 -13.60 -6.96
C TYR A 406 -11.06 -13.93 -7.12
N ASP A 407 -11.63 -14.66 -6.16
CA ASP A 407 -13.02 -15.11 -6.18
C ASP A 407 -14.00 -13.93 -6.04
N ASP A 408 -13.71 -12.98 -5.15
CA ASP A 408 -14.50 -11.74 -4.99
C ASP A 408 -14.47 -10.88 -6.25
N THR A 409 -13.33 -10.79 -6.92
CA THR A 409 -13.21 -10.09 -8.21
C THR A 409 -14.04 -10.78 -9.27
N THR A 410 -13.97 -12.11 -9.34
CA THR A 410 -14.75 -12.91 -10.28
C THR A 410 -16.25 -12.68 -10.07
N ARG A 411 -16.70 -12.68 -8.81
CA ARG A 411 -18.07 -12.37 -8.42
C ARG A 411 -18.47 -10.96 -8.85
N PHE A 412 -17.65 -9.95 -8.52
CA PHE A 412 -17.90 -8.56 -8.91
C PHE A 412 -18.05 -8.39 -10.43
N LEU A 413 -17.15 -8.99 -11.21
CA LEU A 413 -17.19 -8.93 -12.67
C LEU A 413 -18.45 -9.62 -13.21
N ASN A 414 -18.85 -10.76 -12.64
CA ASN A 414 -20.07 -11.47 -13.04
C ASN A 414 -21.34 -10.67 -12.73
N GLU A 415 -21.48 -10.15 -11.51
CA GLU A 415 -22.64 -9.35 -11.07
C GLU A 415 -22.84 -8.10 -11.95
N ARG A 416 -21.76 -7.54 -12.48
CA ARG A 416 -21.78 -6.35 -13.33
C ARG A 416 -21.82 -6.66 -14.83
N GLY A 417 -21.82 -7.93 -15.24
CA GLY A 417 -21.75 -8.32 -16.65
C GLY A 417 -20.46 -7.85 -17.35
N LEU A 418 -19.36 -7.77 -16.59
CA LEU A 418 -18.06 -7.24 -16.99
C LEU A 418 -17.02 -8.34 -17.29
N THR A 419 -17.43 -9.61 -17.22
CA THR A 419 -16.56 -10.73 -17.58
C THR A 419 -16.23 -10.69 -19.06
N ARG A 420 -14.96 -10.40 -19.36
CA ARG A 420 -14.43 -10.56 -20.71
C ARG A 420 -14.05 -12.02 -20.88
N VAL A 421 -14.76 -12.72 -21.76
CA VAL A 421 -14.32 -14.02 -22.25
C VAL A 421 -13.21 -13.74 -23.26
N PHE A 422 -11.95 -13.97 -22.86
CA PHE A 422 -10.89 -14.09 -23.86
C PHE A 422 -11.23 -15.31 -24.72
N ARG A 423 -11.76 -15.05 -25.92
CA ARG A 423 -11.65 -16.01 -27.01
C ARG A 423 -10.19 -15.93 -27.46
N GLY A 424 -9.38 -16.87 -26.97
CA GLY A 424 -8.05 -17.12 -27.51
C GLY A 424 -8.11 -17.42 -29.00
#